data_AF-A0A6I4UAT4-F1
#
_entry.id   AF-A0A6I4UAT4-F1
#
_cell.length_a   1.000
_cell.length_b   1.000
_cell.length_c   1.000
_cell.angle_alpha   90.00
_cell.angle_beta   90.00
_cell.angle_gamma   90.00
#
_symmetry.space_group_name_H-M   'P 1'
#
loop_
_entity.id
_entity.type
_entity.pdbx_description
1 polymer ?
#
loop_
_entity_poly.entity_id
_entity_poly.type
_entity_poly.pdbx_seq_one_letter_code
_entity_poly.pdbx_strand_id
1 'polypeptide(L)'
;MASSAKTIRAKVLAVVASSGEAGVIGDDVANALDLHVTQVRSRLSELVAGKKVADSKKRRKGASGRSGCVWVLPEFAPADNDNDTQDGAA
;
A
#
# COMPACT_ATOMS: atom_id res chain seq x y z
N MET A 1 -20.36 -13.18 -9.62
CA MET A 1 -19.82 -12.87 -8.27
C MET A 1 -18.44 -13.49 -8.13
N ALA A 2 -17.36 -12.70 -8.17
CA ALA A 2 -16.01 -13.23 -7.95
C ALA A 2 -15.67 -13.15 -6.45
N SER A 3 -15.43 -14.32 -5.85
CA SER A 3 -15.23 -14.50 -4.40
C SER A 3 -14.07 -13.64 -3.87
N SER A 4 -14.37 -12.74 -2.94
CA SER A 4 -13.47 -11.74 -2.38
C SER A 4 -12.33 -12.26 -1.48
N ALA A 5 -11.97 -13.55 -1.52
CA ALA A 5 -11.16 -14.18 -0.46
C ALA A 5 -9.87 -14.91 -0.89
N LYS A 6 -9.46 -14.90 -2.18
CA LYS A 6 -8.21 -15.60 -2.61
C LYS A 6 -7.19 -14.76 -3.39
N THR A 7 -7.42 -13.47 -3.60
CA THR A 7 -6.53 -12.66 -4.44
C THR A 7 -5.43 -12.00 -3.62
N ILE A 8 -4.22 -11.93 -4.17
CA ILE A 8 -3.07 -11.21 -3.59
C ILE A 8 -3.47 -9.81 -3.08
N ARG A 9 -4.34 -9.10 -3.82
CA ARG A 9 -4.89 -7.81 -3.44
C ARG A 9 -5.57 -7.80 -2.06
N ALA A 10 -6.35 -8.83 -1.73
CA ALA A 10 -7.01 -8.93 -0.43
C ALA A 10 -6.00 -9.17 0.69
N LYS A 11 -4.94 -9.96 0.43
CA LYS A 11 -3.83 -10.16 1.37
C LYS A 11 -3.07 -8.86 1.63
N VAL A 12 -2.73 -8.10 0.58
CA VAL A 12 -2.09 -6.79 0.70
C VAL A 12 -2.94 -5.85 1.56
N LEU A 13 -4.25 -5.78 1.29
CA LEU A 13 -5.16 -4.95 2.09
C LEU A 13 -5.23 -5.42 3.55
N ALA A 14 -5.26 -6.72 3.81
CA ALA A 14 -5.28 -7.24 5.18
C ALA A 14 -4.02 -6.87 5.96
N VAL A 15 -2.84 -6.88 5.32
CA VAL A 15 -1.58 -6.45 5.94
C VAL A 15 -1.65 -4.95 6.27
N VAL A 16 -2.07 -4.11 5.32
CA VAL A 16 -2.23 -2.66 5.54
C VAL A 16 -3.21 -2.38 6.69
N ALA A 17 -4.35 -3.09 6.71
CA ALA A 17 -5.35 -2.95 7.76
C ALA A 17 -4.81 -3.38 9.14
N SER A 18 -4.00 -4.44 9.19
CA SER A 18 -3.37 -4.91 10.43
C SER A 18 -2.36 -3.91 11.00
N SER A 19 -1.74 -3.09 10.15
CA SER A 19 -0.81 -2.05 10.59
C SER A 19 -1.49 -0.79 11.12
N GLY A 20 -2.78 -0.57 10.82
CA GLY A 20 -3.55 0.57 11.31
C GLY A 20 -2.89 1.93 11.04
N GLU A 21 -2.88 2.80 12.05
CA GLU A 21 -2.28 4.15 11.99
C GLU A 21 -0.76 4.14 11.76
N ALA A 22 -0.06 3.09 12.21
CA ALA A 22 1.38 2.98 12.02
C ALA A 22 1.75 2.84 10.53
N GLY A 23 0.82 2.32 9.72
CA GLY A 23 0.94 2.05 8.30
C GLY A 23 2.00 1.00 7.96
N VAL A 24 2.05 0.65 6.68
CA VAL A 24 3.00 -0.34 6.17
C VAL A 24 3.64 0.13 4.87
N ILE A 25 4.90 -0.23 4.66
CA ILE A 25 5.59 0.06 3.40
C ILE A 25 5.35 -1.08 2.42
N GLY A 26 5.22 -0.78 1.14
CA GLY A 26 5.03 -1.82 0.11
C GLY A 26 6.14 -2.87 0.08
N ASP A 27 7.34 -2.51 0.52
CA ASP A 27 8.48 -3.41 0.68
C ASP A 27 8.30 -4.39 1.86
N ASP A 28 7.80 -3.91 3.00
CA ASP A 28 7.44 -4.77 4.14
C ASP A 28 6.28 -5.71 3.78
N VAL A 29 5.30 -5.22 3.01
CA VAL A 29 4.20 -6.07 2.50
C VAL A 29 4.74 -7.13 1.53
N ALA A 30 5.67 -6.75 0.65
CA ALA A 30 6.33 -7.68 -0.28
C ALA A 30 7.07 -8.77 0.47
N ASN A 31 7.85 -8.39 1.48
CA ASN A 31 8.57 -9.33 2.35
C ASN A 31 7.61 -10.22 3.16
N ALA A 32 6.53 -9.66 3.72
CA ALA A 32 5.55 -10.40 4.53
C ALA A 32 4.74 -11.42 3.71
N LEU A 33 4.52 -11.14 2.42
CA LEU A 33 3.76 -12.01 1.53
C LEU A 33 4.64 -12.89 0.63
N ASP A 34 5.96 -12.77 0.75
CA ASP A 34 6.96 -13.40 -0.14
C ASP A 34 6.67 -13.10 -1.62
N LEU A 35 6.37 -11.84 -1.92
CA LEU A 35 6.02 -11.35 -3.25
C LEU A 35 7.05 -10.35 -3.75
N HIS A 36 7.12 -10.22 -5.07
CA HIS A 36 7.98 -9.20 -5.67
C HIS A 36 7.39 -7.79 -5.46
N VAL A 37 8.24 -6.81 -5.12
CA VAL A 37 7.84 -5.43 -4.81
C VAL A 37 7.01 -4.77 -5.92
N THR A 38 7.29 -5.09 -7.19
CA THR A 38 6.52 -4.54 -8.33
C THR A 38 5.09 -5.07 -8.37
N GLN A 39 4.87 -6.31 -7.95
CA GLN A 39 3.51 -6.88 -7.85
C GLN A 39 2.73 -6.16 -6.75
N VAL A 40 3.36 -5.91 -5.60
CA VAL A 40 2.73 -5.18 -4.51
C VAL A 40 2.38 -3.75 -4.91
N ARG A 41 3.29 -3.03 -5.61
CA ARG A 41 3.02 -1.68 -6.12
C ARG A 41 1.78 -1.63 -7.02
N SER A 42 1.69 -2.54 -7.99
CA SER A 42 0.51 -2.64 -8.88
C SER A 42 -0.79 -2.86 -8.08
N ARG A 43 -0.79 -3.74 -7.07
CA ARG A 43 -1.97 -3.98 -6.24
C ARG A 43 -2.31 -2.81 -5.32
N LEU A 44 -1.32 -2.11 -4.80
CA LEU A 44 -1.52 -0.89 -4.02
C LEU A 44 -2.17 0.19 -4.88
N SER A 45 -1.70 0.44 -6.11
CA SER A 45 -2.33 1.38 -7.04
C SER A 45 -3.80 1.03 -7.31
N GLU A 46 -4.14 -0.25 -7.50
CA GLU A 46 -5.54 -0.69 -7.64
C GLU A 46 -6.38 -0.47 -6.37
N LEU A 47 -5.77 -0.61 -5.19
CA LEU A 47 -6.44 -0.37 -3.91
C LEU A 47 -6.68 1.12 -3.66
N VAL A 48 -5.72 1.96 -4.04
CA VAL A 48 -5.86 3.43 -4.00
C VAL A 48 -6.96 3.89 -4.95
N ALA A 49 -6.96 3.40 -6.20
CA ALA A 49 -8.02 3.69 -7.17
C ALA A 49 -9.41 3.25 -6.65
N GLY A 50 -9.46 2.15 -5.90
CA GLY A 50 -10.67 1.67 -5.22
C GLY A 50 -10.99 2.35 -3.89
N LYS A 51 -10.28 3.42 -3.51
CA LYS A 51 -10.39 4.14 -2.23
C LYS A 51 -10.32 3.23 -0.99
N LYS A 52 -9.59 2.13 -1.08
CA LYS A 52 -9.43 1.16 0.02
C LYS A 52 -8.19 1.39 0.86
N VAL A 53 -7.17 2.03 0.31
CA VAL A 53 -5.93 2.42 0.99
C VAL A 53 -5.55 3.83 0.53
N ALA A 54 -4.75 4.51 1.32
CA ALA A 54 -4.29 5.86 1.06
C ALA A 54 -2.80 6.01 1.43
N ASP A 55 -2.13 6.96 0.78
CA ASP A 55 -0.75 7.31 1.11
C ASP A 55 -0.75 8.19 2.37
N SER A 56 0.08 7.85 3.34
CA SER A 56 0.23 8.63 4.59
C SER A 56 1.02 9.93 4.42
N LYS A 57 1.54 10.20 3.20
CA LYS A 57 2.57 11.19 2.83
C LYS A 57 3.90 11.02 3.61
N LYS A 58 4.02 9.94 4.38
CA LYS A 58 5.19 9.60 5.20
C LYS A 58 6.06 8.61 4.43
N ARG A 59 7.37 8.77 4.56
CA ARG A 59 8.35 7.79 4.11
C ARG A 59 9.08 7.20 5.30
N ARG A 60 9.17 5.88 5.36
CA ARG A 60 9.88 5.16 6.43
C ARG A 60 10.81 4.14 5.79
N LYS A 61 11.88 3.79 6.50
CA LYS A 61 12.81 2.73 6.12
C LYS A 61 12.13 1.37 6.34
N GLY A 62 11.99 0.58 5.27
CA GLY A 62 11.41 -0.76 5.32
C GLY A 62 12.45 -1.84 5.60
N ALA A 63 12.00 -3.11 5.62
CA ALA A 63 12.85 -4.28 5.87
C ALA A 63 14.07 -4.39 4.95
N SER A 64 13.99 -3.98 3.67
CA SER A 64 15.16 -3.96 2.76
C SER A 64 16.20 -2.87 3.08
N GLY A 65 15.96 -2.04 4.10
CA GLY A 65 16.78 -0.89 4.43
C GLY A 65 16.58 0.30 3.50
N ARG A 66 15.63 0.23 2.56
CA ARG A 66 15.26 1.34 1.66
C ARG A 66 14.08 2.13 2.23
N SER A 67 14.08 3.44 2.00
CA SER A 67 12.95 4.31 2.33
C SER A 67 11.82 4.10 1.31
N GLY A 68 10.62 3.84 1.79
CA GLY A 68 9.42 3.71 0.95
C GLY A 68 8.23 4.48 1.51
N CYS A 69 7.23 4.69 0.67
CA CYS A 69 5.98 5.33 1.07
C CYS A 69 5.21 4.42 2.04
N VAL A 70 4.66 5.03 3.09
CA VAL A 70 3.85 4.38 4.10
C VAL A 70 2.39 4.43 3.66
N TRP A 71 1.80 3.26 3.47
CA TRP A 71 0.40 3.08 3.10
C TRP A 71 -0.42 2.80 4.35
N VAL A 72 -1.56 3.47 4.46
CA VAL A 72 -2.50 3.36 5.57
C VAL A 72 -3.92 3.14 5.04
N LEU A 73 -4.85 2.77 5.92
CA LEU A 73 -6.26 2.84 5.59
C LEU A 73 -6.69 4.31 5.42
N PRO A 74 -7.68 4.60 4.56
CA PRO A 74 -8.14 5.97 4.31
C PRO A 74 -8.64 6.68 5.58
N GLU A 75 -9.07 5.93 6.59
CA GLU A 75 -9.46 6.49 7.91
C GLU A 75 -8.29 7.07 8.71
N PHE A 76 -7.06 6.59 8.47
CA PHE A 76 -5.83 7.08 9.10
C PHE A 76 -5.02 8.01 8.19
N ALA A 77 -5.48 8.22 6.96
CA ALA A 77 -4.84 9.16 6.06
C ALA A 77 -5.05 10.58 6.58
N PRO A 78 -4.02 11.46 6.51
CA PRO A 78 -4.22 12.86 6.85
C PRO A 78 -5.32 13.43 5.94
N ALA A 79 -6.25 14.20 6.51
CA ALA A 79 -7.45 14.74 5.84
C ALA A 79 -7.18 15.73 4.68
N ASP A 80 -5.92 15.82 4.26
CA ASP A 80 -5.44 16.65 3.18
C ASP A 80 -5.75 15.99 1.83
N ASN A 81 -6.99 16.18 1.40
CA ASN A 81 -7.42 16.00 0.03
C ASN A 81 -6.59 16.95 -0.86
N ASP A 82 -5.53 16.47 -1.51
CA ASP A 82 -5.24 16.82 -2.92
C ASP A 82 -4.05 16.01 -3.47
N ASN A 83 -4.33 15.33 -4.58
CA ASN A 83 -3.57 15.29 -5.83
C ASN A 83 -2.06 15.60 -5.78
N ASP A 84 -1.20 14.58 -5.82
CA ASP A 84 0.14 14.70 -6.45
C ASP A 84 0.68 13.34 -6.93
N THR A 85 0.52 13.14 -8.24
CA THR A 85 1.35 12.48 -9.26
C THR A 85 2.78 12.03 -8.89
N GLN A 86 3.19 10.85 -9.40
CA GLN A 86 4.47 10.65 -10.11
C GLN A 86 4.21 9.57 -11.19
N ASP A 87 3.92 9.93 -12.44
CA ASP A 87 4.87 10.27 -13.53
C ASP A 87 6.00 9.24 -13.73
N GLY A 88 6.09 8.73 -14.97
CA GLY A 88 7.36 8.35 -15.59
C GLY A 88 7.73 6.86 -15.60
N ALA A 89 7.42 6.17 -16.70
CA ALA A 89 8.35 5.19 -17.28
C ALA A 89 8.14 5.11 -18.81
N ALA A 90 8.92 5.95 -19.50
CA ALA A 90 9.48 5.85 -20.86
C ALA A 90 8.55 5.55 -22.05
#